data_AF-F5S6V6-F1
#
_entry.id   AF-F5S6V6-F1
#
_cell.length_a   1.000
_cell.length_b   1.000
_cell.length_c   1.000
_cell.angle_alpha   90.00
_cell.angle_beta   90.00
_cell.angle_gamma   90.00
#
_symmetry.space_group_name_H-M   'P 1'
#
loop_
_entity.id
_entity.type
_entity.pdbx_description
1 polymer ?
#
loop_
_entity_poly.entity_id
_entity_poly.type
_entity_poly.pdbx_seq_one_letter_code
_entity_poly.pdbx_strand_id
1 'polypeptide(L)'
;MNPSRYRKKRAYDKTRGVCIICGKPIADDPEQWSLEHYIPRAVYKWVRSPKLESRLESVVNLFVVHIHCNFKKDSQMPSHKTIANIHANDAIKTELHQLYDQVASNIAQYHAMKQSVWDKQGRLCVFCQRPLPLKKAILRRKNNLLDRTKDNAMCLCFRCSTRAGSEKYKHKMVKKKQI
;
A
#
# COMPACT_ATOMS: atom_id res chain seq x y z
N MET A 1 8.27 17.85 -19.61
CA MET A 1 7.68 17.99 -18.25
C MET A 1 7.95 16.71 -17.46
N ASN A 2 8.45 16.79 -16.21
CA ASN A 2 8.79 15.59 -15.41
C ASN A 2 7.54 14.70 -15.20
N PRO A 3 7.56 13.40 -15.54
CA PRO A 3 6.41 12.49 -15.40
C PRO A 3 5.80 12.47 -13.99
N SER A 4 6.62 12.70 -12.96
CA SER A 4 6.19 12.84 -11.56
C SER A 4 5.32 14.09 -11.34
N ARG A 5 5.72 15.24 -11.89
CA ARG A 5 4.96 16.51 -11.79
C ARG A 5 3.63 16.44 -12.53
N TYR A 6 3.59 15.78 -13.68
CA TYR A 6 2.34 15.58 -14.44
C TYR A 6 1.30 14.79 -13.64
N ARG A 7 1.72 13.66 -13.04
CA ARG A 7 0.83 12.82 -12.22
C ARG A 7 0.35 13.56 -10.97
N LYS A 8 1.23 14.34 -10.34
CA LYS A 8 0.90 15.23 -9.21
C LYS A 8 -0.23 16.19 -9.58
N LYS A 9 -0.06 16.95 -10.67
CA LYS A 9 -1.07 17.91 -11.15
C LYS A 9 -2.41 17.22 -11.45
N ARG A 10 -2.40 16.11 -12.20
CA ARG A 10 -3.63 15.39 -12.52
C ARG A 10 -4.41 14.88 -11.31
N ALA A 11 -3.71 14.40 -10.28
CA ALA A 11 -4.36 13.96 -9.05
C ALA A 11 -4.93 15.15 -8.26
N TYR A 12 -4.22 16.29 -8.24
CA TYR A 12 -4.69 17.53 -7.63
C TYR A 12 -5.97 18.02 -8.32
N ASP A 13 -5.96 18.12 -9.65
CA ASP A 13 -7.10 18.55 -10.46
C ASP A 13 -8.31 17.61 -10.25
N LYS A 14 -8.08 16.28 -10.26
CA LYS A 14 -9.13 15.27 -10.03
C LYS A 14 -9.84 15.49 -8.69
N THR A 15 -9.06 15.69 -7.63
CA THR A 15 -9.59 15.85 -6.26
C THR A 15 -10.02 17.28 -5.93
N ARG A 16 -9.78 18.23 -6.84
CA ARG A 16 -9.97 19.67 -6.61
C ARG A 16 -9.25 20.16 -5.35
N GLY A 17 -8.04 19.64 -5.11
CA GLY A 17 -7.23 20.01 -3.95
C GLY A 17 -7.80 19.54 -2.60
N VAL A 18 -8.68 18.55 -2.56
CA VAL A 18 -9.22 18.01 -1.31
C VAL A 18 -8.50 16.73 -0.89
N CYS A 19 -8.03 16.69 0.35
CA CYS A 19 -7.43 15.48 0.93
C CYS A 19 -8.49 14.41 1.16
N ILE A 20 -8.37 13.26 0.49
CA ILE A 20 -9.37 12.19 0.61
C ILE A 20 -9.43 11.53 1.99
N ILE A 21 -8.40 11.70 2.83
CA ILE A 21 -8.31 11.11 4.16
C ILE A 21 -9.06 11.97 5.20
N CYS A 22 -8.95 13.30 5.12
CA CYS A 22 -9.49 14.20 6.15
C CYS A 22 -10.54 15.19 5.62
N GLY A 23 -10.78 15.23 4.31
CA GLY A 23 -11.75 16.12 3.66
C GLY A 23 -11.35 17.59 3.64
N LYS A 24 -10.17 17.94 4.16
CA LYS A 24 -9.70 19.33 4.22
C LYS A 24 -8.96 19.74 2.93
N PRO A 25 -9.01 21.02 2.55
CA PRO A 25 -8.21 21.57 1.46
C PRO A 25 -6.71 21.31 1.65
N ILE A 26 -6.01 21.11 0.55
CA ILE A 26 -4.57 20.98 0.42
C ILE A 26 -4.04 22.27 -0.21
N ALA A 27 -2.85 22.70 0.19
CA ALA A 27 -2.19 23.85 -0.44
C ALA A 27 -1.88 23.58 -1.92
N ASP A 28 -1.93 24.63 -2.75
CA ASP A 28 -1.61 24.51 -4.17
C ASP A 28 -0.15 24.08 -4.41
N ASP A 29 0.75 24.34 -3.46
CA ASP A 29 2.16 23.95 -3.52
C ASP A 29 2.35 22.42 -3.47
N PRO A 30 2.83 21.77 -4.56
CA PRO A 30 3.03 20.32 -4.65
C PRO A 30 4.09 19.73 -3.73
N GLU A 31 4.87 20.55 -3.04
CA GLU A 31 5.86 20.12 -2.04
C GLU A 31 5.24 19.98 -0.64
N GLN A 32 4.03 20.49 -0.41
CA GLN A 32 3.35 20.42 0.90
C GLN A 32 2.43 19.21 1.06
N TRP A 33 2.34 18.35 0.05
CA TRP A 33 1.47 17.18 0.05
C TRP A 33 2.08 15.98 -0.64
N SER A 34 1.45 14.82 -0.45
CA SER A 34 1.89 13.53 -1.01
C SER A 34 0.87 12.99 -2.01
N LEU A 35 1.37 12.25 -2.99
CA LEU A 35 0.54 11.35 -3.79
C LEU A 35 0.40 10.02 -3.09
N GLU A 36 -0.81 9.49 -3.12
CA GLU A 36 -1.10 8.20 -2.53
C GLU A 36 -2.02 7.35 -3.41
N HIS A 37 -1.75 6.06 -3.42
CA HIS A 37 -2.64 5.07 -4.03
C HIS A 37 -3.69 4.63 -3.03
N TYR A 38 -4.97 4.69 -3.40
CA TYR A 38 -6.05 4.26 -2.51
C TYR A 38 -6.04 2.74 -2.31
N ILE A 39 -5.98 1.97 -3.41
CA ILE A 39 -5.66 0.55 -3.40
C ILE A 39 -4.13 0.42 -3.37
N PRO A 40 -3.53 -0.19 -2.34
CA PRO A 40 -2.08 -0.19 -2.16
C PRO A 40 -1.31 -0.89 -3.29
N ARG A 41 -0.19 -0.30 -3.72
CA ARG A 41 0.78 -0.92 -4.66
C ARG A 41 1.28 -2.30 -4.22
N ALA A 42 1.17 -2.61 -2.92
CA ALA A 42 1.53 -3.91 -2.39
C ALA A 42 0.76 -5.05 -3.08
N VAL A 43 -0.49 -4.83 -3.50
CA VAL A 43 -1.31 -5.86 -4.16
C VAL A 43 -0.64 -6.34 -5.44
N TYR A 44 -0.33 -5.45 -6.40
CA TYR A 44 0.29 -5.87 -7.66
C TYR A 44 1.76 -6.31 -7.51
N LYS A 45 2.45 -5.86 -6.46
CA LYS A 45 3.81 -6.33 -6.19
C LYS A 45 3.84 -7.81 -5.80
N TRP A 46 2.80 -8.30 -5.11
CA TRP A 46 2.76 -9.65 -4.59
C TRP A 46 1.86 -10.59 -5.41
N VAL A 47 0.90 -10.06 -6.14
CA VAL A 47 -0.01 -10.84 -6.99
C VAL A 47 0.39 -10.68 -8.45
N ARG A 48 0.79 -11.79 -9.07
CA ARG A 48 1.11 -11.83 -10.50
C ARG A 48 -0.20 -11.79 -11.29
N SER A 49 -0.48 -10.68 -11.95
CA SER A 49 -1.63 -10.54 -12.84
C SER A 49 -1.30 -9.58 -13.98
N PRO A 50 -1.48 -10.00 -15.25
CA PRO A 50 -1.39 -9.08 -16.38
C PRO A 50 -2.32 -7.89 -16.15
N LYS A 51 -1.85 -6.67 -16.48
CA LYS A 51 -2.60 -5.41 -16.36
C LYS A 51 -2.91 -4.92 -14.93
N LEU A 52 -2.58 -5.66 -13.87
CA LEU A 52 -2.87 -5.21 -12.50
C LEU A 52 -2.02 -4.00 -12.09
N GLU A 53 -0.74 -3.99 -12.47
CA GLU A 53 0.13 -2.84 -12.26
C GLU A 53 -0.40 -1.60 -12.98
N SER A 54 -0.78 -1.70 -14.26
CA SER A 54 -1.29 -0.55 -15.02
C SER A 54 -2.60 -0.01 -14.45
N ARG A 55 -3.50 -0.89 -13.98
CA ARG A 55 -4.74 -0.49 -13.28
C ARG A 55 -4.44 0.25 -11.98
N LEU A 56 -3.57 -0.31 -11.13
CA LEU A 56 -3.27 0.27 -9.81
C LEU A 56 -2.37 1.50 -9.88
N GLU A 57 -1.58 1.67 -10.95
CA GLU A 57 -0.79 2.89 -11.20
C GLU A 57 -1.58 3.98 -11.95
N SER A 58 -2.84 3.71 -12.32
CA SER A 58 -3.70 4.67 -13.01
C SER A 58 -4.06 5.87 -12.14
N VAL A 59 -4.45 6.98 -12.79
CA VAL A 59 -4.89 8.19 -12.09
C VAL A 59 -6.17 7.97 -11.29
N VAL A 60 -7.01 7.00 -11.64
CA VAL A 60 -8.21 6.64 -10.87
C VAL A 60 -7.84 6.26 -9.44
N ASN A 61 -6.76 5.50 -9.26
CA ASN A 61 -6.28 5.04 -7.96
C ASN A 61 -5.45 6.09 -7.19
N LEU A 62 -5.07 7.20 -7.82
CA LEU A 62 -4.13 8.19 -7.27
C LEU A 62 -4.86 9.39 -6.66
N PHE A 63 -4.46 9.78 -5.46
CA PHE A 63 -5.06 10.89 -4.73
C PHE A 63 -4.00 11.75 -4.07
N VAL A 64 -4.30 13.04 -3.93
CA VAL A 64 -3.51 13.94 -3.11
C VAL A 64 -3.95 13.82 -1.66
N VAL A 65 -2.98 13.82 -0.76
CA VAL A 65 -3.21 13.74 0.68
C VAL A 65 -2.20 14.62 1.41
N HIS A 66 -2.58 15.20 2.55
CA HIS A 66 -1.58 15.86 3.40
C HIS A 66 -0.52 14.85 3.83
N ILE A 67 0.74 15.31 3.92
CA ILE A 67 1.88 14.47 4.34
C ILE A 67 1.60 13.81 5.69
N HIS A 68 1.06 14.57 6.65
CA HIS A 68 0.74 14.07 7.98
C HIS A 68 -0.41 13.05 7.97
N CYS A 69 -1.42 13.22 7.11
CA CYS A 69 -2.48 12.22 6.93
C CYS A 69 -1.91 10.93 6.36
N ASN A 70 -1.01 11.02 5.36
CA ASN A 70 -0.39 9.85 4.77
C ASN A 70 0.46 9.07 5.77
N PHE A 71 1.16 9.78 6.67
CA PHE A 71 1.96 9.16 7.72
C PHE A 71 1.11 8.46 8.79
N LYS A 72 -0.03 9.07 9.17
CA LYS A 72 -0.89 8.57 10.26
C LYS A 72 -1.89 7.50 9.82
N LYS A 73 -2.17 7.37 8.52
CA LYS A 73 -3.19 6.45 8.04
C LYS A 73 -2.87 5.01 8.46
N ASP A 74 -3.90 4.26 8.81
CA ASP A 74 -3.75 2.82 8.97
C ASP A 74 -3.58 2.19 7.58
N SER A 75 -2.71 1.18 7.46
CA SER A 75 -2.45 0.50 6.19
C SER A 75 -3.53 -0.55 5.87
N GLN A 76 -4.78 -0.25 6.23
CA GLN A 76 -5.89 -1.14 5.98
C GLN A 76 -6.19 -1.21 4.48
N MET A 77 -6.59 -2.40 4.04
CA MET A 77 -7.03 -2.57 2.66
C MET A 77 -8.39 -1.89 2.51
N PRO A 78 -8.63 -1.16 1.41
CA PRO A 78 -9.95 -0.61 1.12
C PRO A 78 -11.01 -1.69 0.91
N SER A 79 -12.26 -1.27 1.05
CA SER A 79 -13.49 -2.02 0.76
C SER A 79 -14.51 -1.10 0.09
N HIS A 80 -15.60 -1.64 -0.45
CA HIS A 80 -16.72 -0.81 -0.92
C HIS A 80 -17.20 0.18 0.14
N LYS A 81 -17.32 -0.26 1.40
CA LYS A 81 -17.74 0.61 2.51
C LYS A 81 -16.78 1.78 2.72
N THR A 82 -15.47 1.55 2.65
CA THR A 82 -14.50 2.63 2.81
C THR A 82 -14.48 3.57 1.61
N ILE A 83 -14.74 3.06 0.39
CA ILE A 83 -14.84 3.88 -0.83
C ILE A 83 -16.05 4.82 -0.75
N ALA A 84 -17.21 4.31 -0.33
CA ALA A 84 -18.43 5.14 -0.19
C ALA A 84 -18.23 6.32 0.77
N ASN A 85 -17.37 6.14 1.78
CA ASN A 85 -17.11 7.11 2.84
C ASN A 85 -15.96 8.10 2.55
N ILE A 86 -15.29 8.02 1.39
CA ILE A 86 -14.21 8.98 1.08
C ILE A 86 -14.76 10.39 0.87
N HIS A 87 -13.94 11.40 1.17
CA HIS A 87 -14.22 12.79 0.90
C HIS A 87 -13.93 13.15 -0.56
N ALA A 88 -14.76 12.62 -1.48
CA ALA A 88 -14.71 12.91 -2.91
C ALA A 88 -16.13 13.00 -3.47
N ASN A 89 -16.27 13.54 -4.69
CA ASN A 89 -17.55 13.55 -5.39
C ASN A 89 -17.96 12.15 -5.87
N ASP A 90 -19.22 11.99 -6.24
CA ASP A 90 -19.79 10.68 -6.59
C ASP A 90 -19.20 10.08 -7.86
N ALA A 91 -18.76 10.90 -8.81
CA ALA A 91 -18.07 10.44 -10.01
C ALA A 91 -16.76 9.71 -9.65
N ILE A 92 -15.95 10.29 -8.78
CA ILE A 92 -14.70 9.68 -8.29
C ILE A 92 -14.98 8.40 -7.51
N LYS A 93 -16.02 8.39 -6.66
CA LYS A 93 -16.41 7.18 -5.91
C LYS A 93 -16.82 6.06 -6.87
N THR A 94 -17.58 6.39 -7.90
CA THR A 94 -18.03 5.44 -8.93
C THR A 94 -16.84 4.84 -9.68
N GLU A 95 -15.93 5.66 -10.18
CA GLU A 95 -14.70 5.19 -10.85
C GLU A 95 -13.86 4.29 -9.93
N LEU A 96 -13.74 4.66 -8.65
CA LEU A 96 -12.96 3.90 -7.68
C LEU A 96 -13.62 2.57 -7.31
N HIS A 97 -14.95 2.52 -7.23
CA HIS A 97 -15.70 1.27 -7.08
C HIS A 97 -15.47 0.35 -8.28
N GLN A 98 -15.61 0.86 -9.51
CA GLN A 98 -15.34 0.07 -10.71
C GLN A 98 -13.91 -0.47 -10.74
N LEU A 99 -12.92 0.35 -10.38
CA LEU A 99 -11.54 -0.10 -10.26
C LEU A 99 -11.40 -1.20 -9.20
N TYR A 100 -12.05 -1.04 -8.04
CA TYR A 100 -12.03 -2.02 -6.96
C TYR A 100 -12.59 -3.36 -7.42
N ASP A 101 -13.75 -3.37 -8.08
CA ASP A 101 -14.37 -4.58 -8.63
C ASP A 101 -13.46 -5.30 -9.61
N GLN A 102 -12.81 -4.55 -10.51
CA GLN A 102 -11.87 -5.09 -11.49
C GLN A 102 -10.64 -5.77 -10.87
N VAL A 103 -10.29 -5.48 -9.63
CA VAL A 103 -9.11 -6.01 -8.93
C VAL A 103 -9.45 -6.75 -7.63
N ALA A 104 -10.74 -6.95 -7.34
CA ALA A 104 -11.19 -7.53 -6.07
C ALA A 104 -10.63 -8.94 -5.84
N SER A 105 -10.58 -9.77 -6.89
CA SER A 105 -9.98 -11.09 -6.83
C SER A 105 -8.48 -11.03 -6.52
N ASN A 106 -7.75 -10.05 -7.07
CA ASN A 106 -6.33 -9.85 -6.77
C ASN A 106 -6.12 -9.37 -5.33
N ILE A 107 -6.99 -8.50 -4.81
CA ILE A 107 -6.99 -8.08 -3.41
C ILE A 107 -7.19 -9.31 -2.50
N ALA A 108 -8.16 -10.16 -2.81
CA ALA A 108 -8.43 -11.39 -2.07
C ALA A 108 -7.21 -12.35 -2.08
N GLN A 109 -6.56 -12.54 -3.23
CA GLN A 109 -5.34 -13.33 -3.35
C GLN A 109 -4.19 -12.76 -2.50
N TYR A 110 -4.02 -11.43 -2.50
CA TYR A 110 -3.04 -10.76 -1.65
C TYR A 110 -3.32 -11.01 -0.16
N HIS A 111 -4.57 -10.91 0.27
CA HIS A 111 -4.98 -11.21 1.64
C HIS A 111 -4.71 -12.66 2.03
N ALA A 112 -5.10 -13.62 1.18
CA ALA A 112 -4.87 -15.04 1.41
C ALA A 112 -3.37 -15.36 1.53
N MET A 113 -2.54 -14.77 0.67
CA MET A 113 -1.08 -14.90 0.75
C MET A 113 -0.54 -14.34 2.06
N LYS A 114 -0.94 -13.12 2.43
CA LYS A 114 -0.51 -12.47 3.67
C LYS A 114 -0.94 -13.28 4.90
N GLN A 115 -2.18 -13.76 4.94
CA GLN A 115 -2.71 -14.62 5.99
C GLN A 115 -1.90 -15.90 6.12
N SER A 116 -1.67 -16.60 5.01
CA SER A 116 -0.95 -17.87 5.03
C SER A 116 0.50 -17.71 5.50
N VAL A 117 1.18 -16.64 5.09
CA VAL A 117 2.54 -16.33 5.57
C VAL A 117 2.51 -16.00 7.06
N TRP A 118 1.54 -15.20 7.50
CA TRP A 118 1.34 -14.79 8.88
C TRP A 118 1.03 -15.96 9.84
N ASP A 119 0.20 -16.91 9.43
CA ASP A 119 -0.08 -18.12 10.22
C ASP A 119 1.15 -19.02 10.30
N LYS A 120 1.85 -19.24 9.18
CA LYS A 120 3.08 -20.06 9.14
C LYS A 120 4.19 -19.55 10.07
N GLN A 121 4.25 -18.24 10.33
CA GLN A 121 5.21 -17.62 11.26
C GLN A 121 4.67 -17.51 12.69
N GLY A 122 3.61 -18.23 13.05
CA GLY A 122 3.05 -18.25 14.39
C GLY A 122 2.45 -16.90 14.82
N ARG A 123 2.04 -16.06 13.87
CA ARG A 123 1.43 -14.74 14.13
C ARG A 123 2.35 -13.74 14.85
N LEU A 124 3.66 -13.98 14.84
CA LEU A 124 4.68 -13.12 15.41
C LEU A 124 5.41 -12.35 14.31
N CYS A 125 5.98 -11.18 14.60
CA CYS A 125 6.90 -10.54 13.66
C CYS A 125 8.18 -11.39 13.48
N VAL A 126 8.54 -11.76 12.25
CA VAL A 126 9.73 -12.61 11.97
C VAL A 126 11.02 -12.05 12.59
N PHE A 127 11.15 -10.73 12.72
CA PHE A 127 12.38 -10.14 13.25
C PHE A 127 12.39 -9.94 14.76
N CYS A 128 11.33 -9.35 15.32
CA CYS A 128 11.31 -8.99 16.74
C CYS A 128 10.54 -9.98 17.61
N GLN A 129 9.95 -11.02 17.02
CA GLN A 129 9.19 -12.09 17.69
C GLN A 129 8.02 -11.61 18.55
N ARG A 130 7.63 -10.34 18.42
CA ARG A 130 6.44 -9.81 19.12
C ARG A 130 5.16 -10.24 18.41
N PRO A 131 4.06 -10.45 19.15
CA PRO A 131 2.74 -10.65 18.58
C PRO A 131 2.41 -9.58 17.54
N LEU A 132 1.97 -10.02 16.37
CA LEU A 132 1.72 -9.18 15.22
C LEU A 132 0.28 -9.40 14.77
N PRO A 133 -0.66 -8.49 15.01
CA PRO A 133 -1.99 -8.60 14.42
C PRO A 133 -1.92 -8.59 12.88
N LEU A 134 -2.69 -9.43 12.20
CA LEU A 134 -2.71 -9.50 10.72
C LEU A 134 -2.88 -8.11 10.07
N LYS A 135 -3.77 -7.26 10.63
CA LYS A 135 -3.99 -5.90 10.14
C LYS A 135 -2.73 -5.03 10.16
N LYS A 136 -1.82 -5.27 11.12
CA LYS A 136 -0.53 -4.55 11.28
C LYS A 136 0.65 -5.29 10.62
N ALA A 137 0.43 -6.49 10.10
CA ALA A 137 1.45 -7.26 9.40
C ALA A 137 1.77 -6.62 8.05
N ILE A 138 3.05 -6.49 7.71
CA ILE A 138 3.51 -5.98 6.42
C ILE A 138 4.29 -7.07 5.71
N LEU A 139 3.83 -7.45 4.51
CA LEU A 139 4.46 -8.47 3.68
C LEU A 139 5.75 -7.91 3.05
N ARG A 140 6.87 -8.57 3.32
CA ARG A 140 8.22 -8.25 2.80
C ARG A 140 8.86 -9.50 2.23
N ARG A 141 9.83 -9.29 1.34
CA ARG A 141 10.68 -10.39 0.86
C ARG A 141 11.66 -10.80 1.96
N LYS A 142 11.85 -12.11 2.13
CA LYS A 142 12.93 -12.72 2.88
C LYS A 142 14.28 -12.35 2.25
N ASN A 143 14.45 -12.66 0.96
CA ASN A 143 15.58 -12.26 0.14
C ASN A 143 15.15 -11.25 -0.94
N ASN A 144 15.84 -10.10 -0.99
CA ASN A 144 15.56 -9.01 -1.93
C ASN A 144 16.01 -9.27 -3.37
N LEU A 145 16.90 -10.23 -3.58
CA LEU A 145 17.38 -10.61 -4.91
C LEU A 145 16.42 -11.58 -5.59
N LEU A 146 15.57 -12.25 -4.81
CA LEU A 146 14.57 -13.17 -5.30
C LEU A 146 13.23 -12.47 -5.58
N ASP A 147 12.43 -13.13 -6.41
CA ASP A 147 11.09 -12.72 -6.76
C ASP A 147 10.15 -12.66 -5.54
N ARG A 148 9.09 -11.87 -5.68
CA ARG A 148 7.99 -11.86 -4.72
C ARG A 148 7.13 -13.10 -4.94
N THR A 149 7.35 -14.10 -4.11
CA THR A 149 6.56 -15.34 -4.04
C THR A 149 6.16 -15.60 -2.60
N LYS A 150 5.17 -16.48 -2.40
CA LYS A 150 4.76 -16.91 -1.05
C LYS A 150 5.94 -17.49 -0.25
N ASP A 151 6.81 -18.26 -0.89
CA ASP A 151 7.94 -18.91 -0.21
C ASP A 151 9.03 -17.93 0.20
N ASN A 152 9.24 -16.88 -0.61
CA ASN A 152 10.13 -15.76 -0.30
C ASN A 152 9.45 -14.65 0.51
N ALA A 153 8.26 -14.86 1.07
CA ALA A 153 7.55 -13.85 1.85
C ALA A 153 7.75 -13.99 3.36
N MET A 154 7.71 -12.87 4.07
CA MET A 154 7.65 -12.80 5.54
C MET A 154 6.76 -11.63 5.96
N CYS A 155 6.08 -11.73 7.11
CA CYS A 155 5.42 -10.59 7.73
C CYS A 155 6.28 -9.93 8.82
N LEU A 156 6.35 -8.61 8.78
CA LEU A 156 7.03 -7.79 9.77
C LEU A 156 6.06 -6.77 10.38
N CYS A 157 6.32 -6.34 11.62
CA CYS A 157 5.68 -5.15 12.18
C CYS A 157 6.20 -3.88 11.46
N PHE A 158 5.48 -2.77 11.57
CA PHE A 158 5.86 -1.50 10.95
C PHE A 158 7.32 -1.10 11.22
N ARG A 159 7.74 -1.09 12.49
CA ARG A 159 9.12 -0.73 12.89
C ARG A 159 10.18 -1.62 12.21
N CYS A 160 9.96 -2.92 12.16
CA CYS A 160 10.88 -3.86 11.52
C CYS A 160 10.85 -3.75 10.00
N SER A 161 9.67 -3.52 9.41
CA SER A 161 9.48 -3.31 7.97
C SER A 161 10.23 -2.06 7.47
N THR A 162 10.19 -0.96 8.23
CA THR A 162 10.94 0.26 7.90
C THR A 162 12.44 0.01 7.95
N ARG A 163 12.93 -0.71 8.98
CA ARG A 163 14.36 -1.08 9.08
C ARG A 163 14.80 -2.04 7.96
N ALA A 164 13.95 -2.97 7.55
CA ALA A 164 14.22 -3.91 6.45
C ALA A 164 14.31 -3.23 5.06
N GLY A 165 13.99 -1.93 4.99
CA GLY A 165 14.22 -1.08 3.83
C GLY A 165 15.66 -0.62 3.66
N SER A 166 16.51 -0.69 4.69
CA SER A 166 17.93 -0.32 4.59
C SER A 166 18.83 -1.54 4.37
N GLU A 167 19.72 -1.44 3.37
CA GLU A 167 20.74 -2.44 2.99
C GLU A 167 21.53 -2.97 4.20
N LYS A 168 21.97 -2.05 5.07
CA LYS A 168 22.83 -2.33 6.25
C LYS A 168 22.11 -3.17 7.31
N TYR A 169 20.80 -2.95 7.53
CA TYR A 169 20.02 -3.74 8.50
C TYR A 169 19.60 -5.09 7.93
N LYS A 170 19.41 -5.21 6.62
CA LYS A 170 18.98 -6.45 5.98
C LYS A 170 20.04 -7.56 6.08
N HIS A 171 21.31 -7.21 5.89
CA HIS A 171 22.42 -8.14 6.12
C HIS A 171 22.44 -8.67 7.57
N LYS A 172 22.08 -7.83 8.55
CA LYS A 172 21.96 -8.25 9.96
C LYS A 172 20.76 -9.17 10.20
N MET A 173 19.68 -9.02 9.43
CA MET A 173 18.51 -9.93 9.47
C MET A 173 18.85 -11.31 8.92
N VAL A 174 19.57 -11.37 7.79
CA VAL A 174 20.01 -12.63 7.16
C VAL A 174 21.06 -13.34 8.03
N LYS A 175 22.05 -12.62 8.56
CA LYS A 175 23.11 -13.18 9.43
C LYS A 175 22.59 -13.73 10.76
N LYS A 176 21.43 -13.29 11.26
CA LYS A 176 20.83 -13.77 12.51
C LYS A 176 20.15 -15.15 12.41
N LYS A 177 20.21 -15.85 11.26
CA LYS A 177 19.59 -17.17 11.02
C LYS A 177 18.17 -17.28 11.61
N GLN A 178 17.25 -16.46 11.09
CA GLN A 178 15.80 -16.67 11.22
C GLN A 178 15.09 -16.62 9.85
N ILE A 179 15.84 -16.91 8.79
CA ILE A 179 15.41 -17.20 7.43
C ILE A 179 16.42 -18.19 6.86
#